data_AF-D2IDZ5-F1
#
_entry.id   AF-D2IDZ5-F1
#
_cell.length_a   1.000
_cell.length_b   1.000
_cell.length_c   1.000
_cell.angle_alpha   90.00
_cell.angle_beta   90.00
_cell.angle_gamma   90.00
#
_symmetry.space_group_name_H-M   'P 1'
#
loop_
_entity.id
_entity.type
_entity.pdbx_description
1 polymer ?
#
loop_
_entity_poly.entity_id
_entity_poly.type
_entity_poly.pdbx_seq_one_letter_code
_entity_poly.pdbx_strand_id
1 'polypeptide(L)' 'KCDAVPGRLNQTSLFVKREGIYYGQCSEICGVNHGFMPIVIEAVNLPCYVTWISSKLSD' A
#
# COMPACT_ATOMS: atom_id res chain seq x y z
N LYS A 1 5.60 9.49 -1.07
CA LYS A 1 6.88 8.93 -1.60
C LYS A 1 7.80 8.75 -0.41
N CYS A 2 8.28 7.53 -0.20
CA CYS A 2 9.26 7.18 0.80
C CYS A 2 10.07 6.03 0.21
N ASP A 3 11.40 6.09 0.28
CA ASP A 3 12.23 5.06 -0.35
C ASP A 3 12.30 3.81 0.52
N ALA A 4 12.30 2.65 -0.15
CA ALA A 4 12.50 1.34 0.48
C ALA A 4 14.01 1.03 0.48
N VAL A 5 14.69 1.34 1.58
CA VAL A 5 16.14 1.15 1.72
C VAL A 5 16.42 -0.09 2.58
N PRO A 6 17.16 -1.09 2.09
CA PRO A 6 17.53 -2.27 2.87
C PRO A 6 18.26 -1.87 4.16
N GLY A 7 17.87 -2.48 5.29
CA GLY A 7 18.49 -2.21 6.60
C GLY A 7 18.01 -0.92 7.30
N ARG A 8 17.05 -0.17 6.73
CA ARG A 8 16.49 1.04 7.32
C ARG A 8 14.96 0.99 7.38
N LEU A 9 14.39 1.19 8.56
CA LEU A 9 12.94 1.38 8.73
C LEU A 9 12.58 2.87 8.58
N ASN A 10 11.90 3.20 7.50
CA ASN A 10 11.33 4.53 7.28
C ASN A 10 9.84 4.54 7.64
N GLN A 11 9.32 5.70 8.08
CA GLN A 11 7.91 5.87 8.45
C GLN A 11 7.30 7.06 7.70
N THR A 12 6.04 6.91 7.27
CA THR A 12 5.21 7.98 6.74
C THR A 12 3.77 7.78 7.23
N SER A 13 3.04 8.87 7.47
CA SER A 13 1.61 8.80 7.76
C SER A 13 0.79 8.83 6.48
N LEU A 14 -0.35 8.14 6.47
CA LEU A 14 -1.36 8.21 5.41
C LEU A 14 -2.72 8.50 6.05
N PHE A 15 -3.45 9.47 5.49
CA PHE A 15 -4.83 9.75 5.88
C PHE A 15 -5.67 9.95 4.62
N VAL A 16 -6.63 9.07 4.40
CA VAL A 16 -7.48 9.06 3.21
C VAL A 16 -8.85 9.61 3.57
N LYS A 17 -9.23 10.74 2.95
CA LYS A 17 -10.50 11.45 3.25
C LYS A 17 -11.73 10.84 2.59
N ARG A 18 -11.54 10.04 1.53
CA ARG A 18 -12.62 9.51 0.69
C ARG A 18 -12.34 8.05 0.35
N GLU A 19 -13.36 7.21 0.46
CA GLU A 19 -13.28 5.83 -0.02
C GLU A 19 -12.93 5.78 -1.52
N GLY A 20 -12.27 4.72 -1.95
CA GLY A 20 -11.89 4.52 -3.34
C GLY A 20 -10.55 3.81 -3.53
N ILE A 21 -10.12 3.71 -4.79
CA ILE A 21 -8.88 3.03 -5.20
C ILE A 21 -7.85 4.07 -5.61
N TYR A 22 -6.66 3.99 -5.03
CA TYR A 22 -5.54 4.91 -5.25
C TYR A 22 -4.34 4.13 -5.81
N TYR A 23 -3.76 4.64 -6.89
CA TYR A 23 -2.64 4.00 -7.58
C TYR A 23 -1.33 4.76 -7.37
N GLY A 24 -0.25 4.00 -7.22
CA GLY A 24 1.13 4.48 -7.21
C GLY A 24 2.04 3.56 -8.04
N GLN A 25 3.23 4.03 -8.34
CA GLN A 25 4.27 3.28 -9.04
C GLN A 25 5.56 3.30 -8.24
N CYS A 26 6.40 2.28 -8.42
CA CYS A 26 7.78 2.35 -7.93
C CYS A 26 8.45 3.61 -8.47
N SER A 27 9.09 4.37 -7.58
CA SER A 27 9.63 5.70 -7.90
C SER A 27 11.14 5.76 -7.73
N GLU A 28 11.81 4.61 -7.67
CA GLU A 28 13.27 4.48 -7.58
C GLU A 28 13.71 3.32 -8.46
N ILE A 29 14.70 3.53 -9.33
CA ILE A 29 15.11 2.51 -10.29
C ILE A 29 15.65 1.27 -9.54
N CYS A 30 15.01 0.12 -9.75
CA CYS A 30 15.27 -1.10 -8.96
C CYS A 30 15.55 -2.35 -9.81
N GLY A 31 15.74 -2.20 -11.13
CA GLY A 31 16.07 -3.28 -12.06
C GLY A 31 15.15 -3.34 -13.27
N VAL A 32 15.23 -4.43 -14.04
CA VAL A 32 14.52 -4.62 -15.33
C VAL A 32 13.01 -4.45 -15.19
N ASN A 33 12.43 -4.92 -14.08
CA ASN A 33 10.99 -4.88 -13.84
C ASN A 33 10.52 -3.62 -13.10
N HIS A 34 11.36 -2.57 -13.03
CA HIS A 34 11.04 -1.35 -12.29
C HIS A 34 9.68 -0.73 -12.67
N GLY A 35 9.28 -0.79 -13.95
CA GLY A 35 8.00 -0.29 -14.44
C GLY A 35 6.79 -1.21 -14.23
N PHE A 36 6.98 -2.43 -13.72
CA PHE A 36 5.95 -3.47 -13.63
C PHE A 36 5.60 -3.86 -12.18
N MET A 37 5.86 -2.95 -11.24
CA MET A 37 5.57 -3.14 -9.81
C MET A 37 4.70 -1.99 -9.27
N PRO A 38 3.41 -1.95 -9.62
CA PRO A 38 2.48 -0.93 -9.14
C PRO A 38 2.13 -1.13 -7.66
N ILE A 39 1.63 -0.06 -7.03
CA ILE A 39 1.09 -0.06 -5.68
C ILE A 39 -0.39 0.33 -5.77
N VAL A 40 -1.26 -0.42 -5.11
CA VAL A 40 -2.70 -0.12 -5.04
C VAL A 40 -3.12 -0.02 -3.58
N ILE A 41 -3.84 1.05 -3.25
CA ILE A 41 -4.47 1.24 -1.93
C ILE A 41 -5.97 1.31 -2.15
N GLU A 42 -6.71 0.42 -1.50
CA GLU A 42 -8.16 0.48 -1.42
C GLU A 42 -8.56 1.08 -0.06
N ALA A 43 -9.22 2.23 -0.08
CA ALA A 43 -9.76 2.86 1.11
C ALA A 43 -11.24 2.52 1.24
N VAL A 44 -11.59 1.87 2.34
CA VAL A 44 -12.95 1.43 2.68
C VAL A 44 -13.32 1.92 4.08
N ASN A 45 -14.61 1.90 4.42
CA ASN A 45 -15.04 2.12 5.80
C ASN A 45 -14.50 1.04 6.76
N LEU A 46 -14.54 1.38 8.05
CA LEU A 46 -14.03 0.53 9.12
C LEU A 46 -14.72 -0.86 9.20
N PRO A 47 -16.06 -0.99 9.10
CA PRO A 47 -16.71 -2.30 9.11
C PRO A 47 -16.23 -3.24 7.99
N CYS A 48 -16.09 -2.74 6.77
CA CYS A 48 -15.55 -3.51 5.64
C CYS A 48 -14.12 -3.96 5.91
N TYR A 49 -13.27 -3.05 6.41
CA TYR A 49 -11.88 -3.36 6.74
C TYR A 49 -11.75 -4.44 7.81
N VAL A 50 -12.51 -4.36 8.91
CA VAL A 50 -12.48 -5.35 10.00
C VAL A 50 -12.94 -6.72 9.51
N THR A 51 -14.00 -6.75 8.70
CA THR A 51 -14.50 -8.00 8.09
C THR A 51 -13.46 -8.63 7.18
N TRP A 52 -12.80 -7.82 6.35
CA TRP A 52 -11.74 -8.26 5.45
C TRP A 52 -10.50 -8.80 6.20
N ILE A 53 -10.06 -8.12 7.27
CA ILE A 53 -8.95 -8.64 8.10
C ILE A 53 -9.32 -9.99 8.72
N SER A 54 -10.54 -10.10 9.26
CA SER A 54 -10.97 -11.31 9.94
C SER A 54 -10.97 -12.52 9.00
N SER A 55 -11.41 -12.35 7.75
CA SER A 55 -11.35 -13.42 6.76
C SER A 55 -9.92 -13.80 6.38
N LYS A 56 -9.00 -12.82 6.28
CA LYS A 56 -7.58 -13.08 5.99
C LYS A 56 -6.79 -13.74 7.11
N LEU A 57 -7.24 -13.60 8.35
CA LEU A 57 -6.63 -14.25 9.51
C LEU A 57 -7.20 -15.65 9.78
N SER A 58 -8.41 -15.95 9.30
CA SER A 58 -9.01 -17.28 9.40
C SER A 58 -8.52 -18.28 8.34
N ASP A 59 -7.90 -17.76 7.28
CA ASP A 59 -7.20 -18.53 6.24
C ASP A 59 -5.77 -18.89 6.70
#